data_AF-A0A378R6V6-F1
#
_entry.id   AF-A0A378R6V6-F1
#
_cell.length_a   1.000
_cell.length_b   1.000
_cell.length_c   1.000
_cell.angle_alpha   90.00
_cell.angle_beta   90.00
_cell.angle_gamma   90.00
#
_symmetry.space_group_name_H-M   'P 1'
#
loop_
_entity.id
_entity.type
_entity.pdbx_description
1 polymer ?
#
loop_
_entity_poly.entity_id
_entity_poly.type
_entity_poly.pdbx_seq_one_letter_code
_entity_poly.pdbx_strand_id
1 'polypeptide(L)'
;MAGDIQVNLRIPPDLKQKLQEQAQFHGRSLNLEMNYRLVNSFSTPNDSYADIIQKMDEIVARHHKTKRLSAIKERLNTVLVELCKVPMIRQLAPARIAYELGYERADEVIRWFEGDLEPTFTQLEQLADYLGCHAAWLMFDEGCPYPTKNKDFSNLNTVEAVVEFCFEPEVGFDEVQKVSFIRNNIHTGEVLIIKQFDQKHAQVYITNIHLSDIVGATGARMQALFVLALRAICKSSEYKHRAMSYLFDAEVCEQLKQGMQHPLKLMARTTFIPWMDDIWDRYMYEKQDADYYWHGYRDVCFRVQAYINEDPKLRACYDQSKP
;
A
#
# COMPACT_ATOMS: atom_id res chain seq x y z
N MET A 1 -25.34 -74.20 21.48
CA MET A 1 -24.00 -74.71 21.87
C MET A 1 -23.16 -74.80 20.61
N ALA A 2 -22.43 -73.73 20.29
CA ALA A 2 -21.44 -73.76 19.20
C ALA A 2 -20.15 -74.31 19.81
N GLY A 3 -19.65 -75.44 19.29
CA GLY A 3 -18.41 -76.04 19.79
C GLY A 3 -17.23 -75.10 19.56
N ASP A 4 -16.31 -75.03 20.52
CA ASP A 4 -15.04 -74.32 20.37
C ASP A 4 -14.30 -74.85 19.13
N ILE A 5 -14.30 -74.06 18.07
CA ILE A 5 -13.54 -74.38 16.87
C ILE A 5 -12.06 -74.12 17.21
N GLN A 6 -11.30 -75.17 17.46
CA GLN A 6 -9.85 -75.07 17.60
C GLN A 6 -9.22 -74.75 16.23
N VAL A 7 -8.85 -73.48 16.04
CA VAL A 7 -8.10 -73.04 14.87
C VAL A 7 -6.60 -73.22 15.15
N ASN A 8 -5.96 -74.16 14.43
CA ASN A 8 -4.51 -74.34 14.49
C ASN A 8 -3.80 -73.29 13.62
N LEU A 9 -3.51 -72.13 14.19
CA LEU A 9 -2.78 -71.06 13.53
C LEU A 9 -1.27 -71.39 13.46
N ARG A 10 -0.70 -71.51 12.26
CA ARG A 10 0.76 -71.60 12.10
C ARG A 10 1.36 -70.20 12.17
N ILE A 11 2.08 -69.91 13.25
CA ILE A 11 2.71 -68.62 13.48
C ILE A 11 4.20 -68.71 13.11
N PRO A 12 4.75 -67.77 12.33
CA PRO A 12 6.18 -67.71 12.05
C PRO A 12 7.03 -67.70 13.35
N PRO A 13 8.20 -68.34 13.36
CA PRO A 13 9.00 -68.53 14.57
C PRO A 13 9.38 -67.20 15.25
N ASP A 14 9.75 -66.20 14.45
CA ASP A 14 10.14 -64.87 14.95
C ASP A 14 8.96 -64.15 15.63
N LEU A 15 7.75 -64.32 15.08
CA LEU A 15 6.54 -63.73 15.65
C LEU A 15 6.13 -64.47 16.94
N LYS A 16 6.30 -65.79 16.96
CA LYS A 16 6.03 -66.62 18.15
C LYS A 16 6.96 -66.24 19.31
N GLN A 17 8.23 -65.98 19.04
CA GLN A 17 9.20 -65.55 20.04
C GLN A 17 8.79 -64.19 20.63
N LYS A 18 8.47 -63.21 19.78
CA LYS A 18 8.00 -61.89 20.24
C LYS A 18 6.72 -61.98 21.08
N LEU A 19 5.78 -62.85 20.69
CA LEU A 19 4.55 -63.06 21.47
C LEU A 19 4.83 -63.71 22.84
N GLN A 20 5.82 -64.60 22.93
CA GLN A 20 6.22 -65.21 24.20
C GLN A 20 6.90 -64.20 25.14
N GLU A 21 7.80 -63.38 24.62
CA GLU A 21 8.46 -62.31 25.40
C GLU A 21 7.43 -61.33 25.95
N GLN A 22 6.46 -60.92 25.13
CA GLN A 22 5.38 -60.02 25.54
C GLN A 22 4.40 -60.67 26.52
N ALA A 23 4.05 -61.95 26.32
CA ALA A 23 3.19 -62.69 27.25
C ALA A 23 3.85 -62.81 28.63
N GLN A 24 5.16 -63.07 28.69
CA GLN A 24 5.92 -63.09 29.94
C GLN A 24 5.97 -61.71 30.60
N PHE A 25 6.24 -60.66 29.81
CA PHE A 25 6.27 -59.28 30.32
C PHE A 25 4.93 -58.86 30.95
N HIS A 26 3.81 -59.27 30.36
CA HIS A 26 2.48 -58.94 30.85
C HIS A 26 1.90 -59.95 31.86
N GLY A 27 2.64 -61.01 32.22
CA GLY A 27 2.18 -62.05 33.15
C GLY A 27 0.98 -62.85 32.64
N ARG A 28 0.84 -63.00 31.31
CA ARG A 28 -0.30 -63.65 30.64
C ARG A 28 0.12 -64.97 30.00
N SER A 29 -0.85 -65.87 29.81
CA SER A 29 -0.61 -67.05 28.97
C SER A 29 -0.51 -66.64 27.50
N LEU A 30 0.28 -67.39 26.72
CA LEU A 30 0.50 -67.08 25.29
C LEU A 30 -0.82 -67.02 24.51
N ASN A 31 -1.77 -67.93 24.78
CA ASN A 31 -3.08 -67.94 24.15
C ASN A 31 -3.91 -66.70 24.50
N LEU A 32 -3.83 -66.23 25.75
CA LEU A 32 -4.53 -65.03 26.18
C LEU A 32 -3.95 -63.78 25.51
N GLU A 33 -2.62 -63.71 25.38
CA GLU A 33 -1.95 -62.60 24.69
C GLU A 33 -2.24 -62.58 23.19
N MET A 34 -2.28 -63.75 22.54
CA MET A 34 -2.69 -63.89 21.14
C MET A 34 -4.13 -63.43 20.93
N ASN A 35 -5.06 -63.90 21.75
CA ASN A 35 -6.47 -63.50 21.66
C ASN A 35 -6.65 -62.01 21.92
N TYR A 36 -5.97 -61.45 22.93
CA TYR A 36 -6.01 -60.02 23.23
C TYR A 36 -5.57 -59.17 22.03
N ARG A 37 -4.47 -59.54 21.36
CA ARG A 37 -3.97 -58.83 20.19
C ARG A 37 -4.84 -59.01 18.96
N LEU A 38 -5.40 -60.21 18.75
CA LEU A 38 -6.37 -60.46 17.68
C LEU A 38 -7.62 -59.61 17.86
N VAL A 39 -8.21 -59.61 19.07
CA VAL A 39 -9.37 -58.77 19.38
C VAL A 39 -9.05 -57.29 19.17
N ASN A 40 -7.90 -56.81 19.65
CA ASN A 40 -7.48 -55.43 19.41
C ASN A 40 -7.15 -55.10 17.96
N SER A 41 -6.77 -56.10 17.14
CA SER A 41 -6.52 -55.89 15.70
C SER A 41 -7.82 -55.72 14.90
N PHE A 42 -8.93 -56.29 15.39
CA PHE A 42 -10.26 -56.09 14.82
C PHE A 42 -10.98 -54.87 15.40
N SER A 43 -10.62 -54.46 16.61
CA SER A 43 -11.03 -53.19 17.20
C SER A 43 -10.16 -52.04 16.66
N THR A 44 -10.30 -51.70 15.38
CA THR A 44 -9.66 -50.50 14.83
C THR A 44 -10.07 -49.26 15.64
N PRO A 45 -9.15 -48.35 15.99
CA PRO A 45 -9.47 -47.10 16.63
C PRO A 45 -9.88 -46.05 15.58
N ASN A 46 -10.90 -46.35 14.76
CA ASN A 46 -11.40 -45.38 13.77
C ASN A 46 -11.97 -44.12 14.45
N ASP A 47 -12.54 -44.26 15.65
CA ASP A 47 -13.06 -43.11 16.41
C ASP A 47 -11.96 -42.23 17.03
N SER A 48 -10.79 -42.81 17.35
CA SER A 48 -9.68 -42.07 17.96
C SER A 48 -8.97 -41.17 16.97
N TYR A 49 -8.71 -41.65 15.75
CA TYR A 49 -8.09 -40.83 14.72
C TYR A 49 -9.04 -39.74 14.22
N ALA A 50 -10.34 -40.00 14.10
CA ALA A 50 -11.32 -38.98 13.73
C ALA A 50 -11.43 -37.87 14.78
N ASP A 51 -11.46 -38.20 16.07
CA ASP A 51 -11.52 -37.22 17.17
C ASP A 51 -10.20 -36.42 17.31
N ILE A 52 -9.04 -37.06 17.04
CA ILE A 52 -7.75 -36.38 16.97
C ILE A 52 -7.69 -35.42 15.78
N ILE A 53 -8.16 -35.84 14.60
CA ILE A 53 -8.21 -34.99 13.39
C ILE A 53 -9.16 -33.82 13.62
N GLN A 54 -10.34 -34.05 14.19
CA GLN A 54 -11.29 -32.97 14.51
C GLN A 54 -10.70 -31.96 15.50
N LYS A 55 -10.05 -32.42 16.57
CA LYS A 55 -9.36 -31.53 17.52
C LYS A 55 -8.20 -30.79 16.87
N MET A 56 -7.47 -31.44 15.96
CA MET A 56 -6.38 -30.83 15.21
C MET A 56 -6.91 -29.77 14.24
N ASP A 57 -8.01 -30.02 13.53
CA ASP A 57 -8.70 -29.06 12.68
C ASP A 57 -9.23 -27.88 13.49
N GLU A 58 -9.79 -28.10 14.69
CA GLU A 58 -10.21 -27.03 15.60
C GLU A 58 -9.03 -26.20 16.13
N ILE A 59 -7.88 -26.83 16.39
CA ILE A 59 -6.65 -26.12 16.81
C ILE A 59 -6.10 -25.31 15.64
N VAL A 60 -6.04 -25.89 14.46
CA VAL A 60 -5.57 -25.24 13.22
C VAL A 60 -6.50 -24.08 12.86
N ALA A 61 -7.82 -24.26 12.91
CA ALA A 61 -8.81 -23.20 12.67
C ALA A 61 -8.69 -22.07 13.71
N ARG A 62 -8.53 -22.39 15.00
CA ARG A 62 -8.26 -21.39 16.04
C ARG A 62 -6.95 -20.65 15.78
N HIS A 63 -5.89 -21.36 15.41
CA HIS A 63 -4.60 -20.77 15.10
C HIS A 63 -4.67 -19.84 13.88
N HIS A 64 -5.36 -20.24 12.81
CA HIS A 64 -5.61 -19.40 11.64
C HIS A 64 -6.42 -18.16 12.00
N LYS A 65 -7.47 -18.29 12.82
CA LYS A 65 -8.26 -17.16 13.30
C LYS A 65 -7.41 -16.18 14.11
N THR A 66 -6.61 -16.67 15.07
CA THR A 66 -5.70 -15.84 15.86
C THR A 66 -4.67 -15.14 14.98
N LYS A 67 -4.11 -15.84 13.98
CA LYS A 67 -3.16 -15.25 13.04
C LYS A 67 -3.78 -14.15 12.19
N ARG A 68 -5.02 -14.36 11.70
CA ARG A 68 -5.76 -13.35 10.92
C ARG A 68 -6.10 -12.12 11.75
N LEU A 69 -6.61 -12.31 12.97
CA LEU A 69 -6.88 -11.23 13.92
C LEU A 69 -5.63 -10.41 14.21
N SER A 70 -4.50 -11.07 14.49
CA SER A 70 -3.22 -10.41 14.72
C SER A 70 -2.75 -9.60 13.51
N ALA A 71 -2.92 -10.13 12.30
CA ALA A 71 -2.51 -9.44 11.07
C ALA A 71 -3.37 -8.20 10.78
N ILE A 72 -4.70 -8.30 10.93
CA ILE A 72 -5.61 -7.16 10.77
C ILE A 72 -5.32 -6.09 11.82
N LYS A 73 -5.14 -6.49 13.08
CA LYS A 73 -4.72 -5.60 14.17
C LYS A 73 -3.45 -4.82 13.80
N GLU A 74 -2.42 -5.53 13.34
CA GLU A 74 -1.14 -4.92 13.01
C GLU A 74 -1.27 -3.90 11.88
N ARG A 75 -2.00 -4.25 10.81
CA ARG A 75 -2.28 -3.31 9.71
C ARG A 75 -3.08 -2.08 10.14
N LEU A 76 -4.13 -2.27 10.94
CA LEU A 76 -4.93 -1.17 11.50
C LEU A 76 -4.08 -0.20 12.32
N ASN A 77 -3.24 -0.75 13.21
CA ASN A 77 -2.35 0.06 14.04
C ASN A 77 -1.27 0.77 13.21
N THR A 78 -0.72 0.12 12.18
CA THR A 78 0.24 0.74 11.25
C THR A 78 -0.38 1.95 10.57
N VAL A 79 -1.58 1.83 9.99
CA VAL A 79 -2.25 2.94 9.31
C VAL A 79 -2.58 4.06 10.30
N LEU A 80 -3.09 3.73 11.49
CA LEU A 80 -3.38 4.70 12.54
C LEU A 80 -2.14 5.51 12.95
N VAL A 81 -1.01 4.83 13.15
CA VAL A 81 0.27 5.47 13.51
C VAL A 81 0.78 6.35 12.38
N GLU A 82 0.64 5.93 11.13
CA GLU A 82 1.03 6.74 9.96
C GLU A 82 0.17 7.99 9.83
N LEU A 83 -1.14 7.85 10.02
CA LEU A 83 -2.10 8.94 9.94
C LEU A 83 -1.90 9.97 11.07
N CYS A 84 -1.61 9.51 12.30
CA CYS A 84 -1.26 10.38 13.43
C CYS A 84 0.03 11.20 13.23
N LYS A 85 0.88 10.85 12.25
CA LYS A 85 2.07 11.63 11.90
C LYS A 85 1.78 12.71 10.85
N VAL A 86 0.57 12.77 10.29
CA VAL A 86 0.16 13.83 9.37
C VAL A 86 -0.18 15.10 10.17
N PRO A 87 0.45 16.26 9.90
CA PRO A 87 0.31 17.47 10.72
C PRO A 87 -1.12 18.01 10.85
N MET A 88 -1.95 17.80 9.82
CA MET A 88 -3.32 18.31 9.79
C MET A 88 -4.28 17.48 10.65
N ILE A 89 -3.85 16.29 11.07
CA ILE A 89 -4.69 15.32 11.77
C ILE A 89 -4.43 15.43 13.27
N ARG A 90 -5.50 15.64 14.04
CA ARG A 90 -5.44 15.56 15.51
C ARG A 90 -5.19 14.12 15.92
N GLN A 91 -4.52 13.90 17.05
CA GLN A 91 -4.29 12.54 17.57
C GLN A 91 -5.59 11.72 17.54
N LEU A 92 -5.57 10.67 16.71
CA LEU A 92 -6.69 9.75 16.53
C LEU A 92 -6.53 8.61 17.54
N ALA A 93 -7.59 8.37 18.30
CA ALA A 93 -7.73 7.19 19.13
C ALA A 93 -8.86 6.31 18.57
N PRO A 94 -8.85 4.98 18.76
CA PRO A 94 -9.93 4.10 18.31
C PRO A 94 -11.32 4.56 18.73
N ALA A 95 -11.46 5.12 19.94
CA ALA A 95 -12.71 5.71 20.41
C ALA A 95 -13.18 6.92 19.59
N ARG A 96 -12.25 7.74 19.10
CA ARG A 96 -12.55 8.87 18.23
C ARG A 96 -12.99 8.40 16.84
N ILE A 97 -12.32 7.38 16.32
CA ILE A 97 -12.69 6.74 15.04
C ILE A 97 -14.11 6.18 15.13
N ALA A 98 -14.43 5.47 16.21
CA ALA A 98 -15.77 4.95 16.45
C ALA A 98 -16.84 6.04 16.42
N TYR A 99 -16.60 7.15 17.14
CA TYR A 99 -17.51 8.29 17.17
C TYR A 99 -17.71 8.93 15.80
N GLU A 100 -16.63 9.14 15.04
CA GLU A 100 -16.70 9.78 13.71
C GLU A 100 -17.32 8.86 12.64
N LEU A 101 -17.21 7.55 12.80
CA LEU A 101 -17.91 6.55 11.97
C LEU A 101 -19.37 6.31 12.38
N GLY A 102 -19.85 6.97 13.45
CA GLY A 102 -21.25 6.89 13.88
C GLY A 102 -21.59 5.66 14.75
N TYR A 103 -20.60 4.99 15.34
CA TYR A 103 -20.85 3.91 16.30
C TYR A 103 -21.35 4.48 17.64
N GLU A 104 -22.39 3.85 18.20
CA GLU A 104 -22.93 4.23 19.52
C GLU A 104 -21.93 3.98 20.66
N ARG A 105 -21.04 2.98 20.49
CA ARG A 105 -20.08 2.55 21.50
C ARG A 105 -18.70 2.35 20.89
N ALA A 106 -17.68 2.82 21.58
CA ALA A 106 -16.28 2.67 21.18
C ALA A 106 -15.70 1.26 21.43
N ASP A 107 -16.37 0.44 22.26
CA ASP A 107 -15.85 -0.85 22.73
C ASP A 107 -15.49 -1.79 21.58
N GLU A 108 -16.36 -1.91 20.58
CA GLU A 108 -16.14 -2.79 19.43
C GLU A 108 -14.89 -2.37 18.64
N VAL A 109 -14.78 -1.07 18.35
CA VAL A 109 -13.64 -0.52 17.61
C VAL A 109 -12.35 -0.68 18.41
N ILE A 110 -12.35 -0.42 19.71
CA ILE A 110 -11.18 -0.64 20.57
C ILE A 110 -10.72 -2.11 20.48
N ARG A 111 -11.66 -3.05 20.58
CA ARG A 111 -11.37 -4.49 20.50
C ARG A 111 -10.84 -4.92 19.14
N TRP A 112 -11.18 -4.22 18.05
CA TRP A 112 -10.57 -4.42 16.73
C TRP A 112 -9.09 -4.06 16.73
N PHE A 113 -8.74 -2.89 17.29
CA PHE A 113 -7.36 -2.43 17.41
C PHE A 113 -6.54 -3.20 18.46
N GLU A 114 -7.20 -3.89 19.40
CA GLU A 114 -6.59 -4.80 20.38
C GLU A 114 -6.40 -6.22 19.82
N GLY A 115 -7.14 -6.59 18.76
CA GLY A 115 -7.11 -7.92 18.14
C GLY A 115 -8.03 -8.95 18.81
N ASP A 116 -8.94 -8.48 19.66
CA ASP A 116 -9.89 -9.31 20.41
C ASP A 116 -11.19 -9.60 19.64
N LEU A 117 -11.44 -8.81 18.59
CA LEU A 117 -12.63 -8.92 17.74
C LEU A 117 -12.24 -8.67 16.29
N GLU A 118 -12.80 -9.46 15.36
CA GLU A 118 -12.60 -9.24 13.93
C GLU A 118 -13.69 -8.29 13.42
N PRO A 119 -13.34 -7.18 12.74
CA PRO A 119 -14.32 -6.39 12.03
C PRO A 119 -14.86 -7.15 10.82
N THR A 120 -16.13 -6.93 10.47
CA THR A 120 -16.70 -7.46 9.22
C THR A 120 -16.04 -6.82 8.00
N PHE A 121 -16.18 -7.43 6.82
CA PHE A 121 -15.63 -6.85 5.58
C PHE A 121 -16.15 -5.43 5.31
N THR A 122 -17.45 -5.17 5.50
CA THR A 122 -18.02 -3.83 5.35
C THR A 122 -17.43 -2.83 6.35
N GLN A 123 -17.14 -3.26 7.58
CA GLN A 123 -16.49 -2.40 8.57
C GLN A 123 -15.02 -2.14 8.21
N LEU A 124 -14.32 -3.13 7.65
CA LEU A 124 -12.95 -2.94 7.15
C LEU A 124 -12.93 -1.98 5.95
N GLU A 125 -13.90 -2.04 5.04
CA GLU A 125 -14.03 -1.08 3.94
C GLU A 125 -14.28 0.34 4.45
N GLN A 126 -15.19 0.52 5.41
CA GLN A 126 -15.45 1.81 6.05
C GLN A 126 -14.22 2.36 6.79
N LEU A 127 -13.47 1.49 7.47
CA LEU A 127 -12.23 1.88 8.14
C LEU A 127 -11.15 2.25 7.13
N ALA A 128 -11.01 1.50 6.03
CA ALA A 128 -10.04 1.78 4.99
C ALA A 128 -10.30 3.15 4.35
N ASP A 129 -11.56 3.42 4.00
CA ASP A 129 -12.01 4.71 3.49
C ASP A 129 -11.76 5.82 4.54
N TYR A 130 -12.23 5.66 5.78
CA TYR A 130 -12.01 6.69 6.80
C TYR A 130 -10.53 6.99 7.10
N LEU A 131 -9.66 5.98 7.01
CA LEU A 131 -8.22 6.11 7.27
C LEU A 131 -7.41 6.51 6.02
N GLY A 132 -8.03 6.57 4.85
CA GLY A 132 -7.38 6.89 3.58
C GLY A 132 -6.42 5.82 3.06
N CYS A 133 -6.67 4.54 3.37
CA CYS A 133 -5.85 3.43 2.90
C CYS A 133 -6.62 2.47 1.98
N HIS A 134 -5.89 1.61 1.26
CA HIS A 134 -6.49 0.68 0.31
C HIS A 134 -7.17 -0.50 1.01
N ALA A 135 -8.46 -0.69 0.71
CA ALA A 135 -9.29 -1.70 1.37
C ALA A 135 -8.76 -3.14 1.15
N ALA A 136 -8.30 -3.50 -0.05
CA ALA A 136 -7.76 -4.83 -0.32
C ALA A 136 -6.49 -5.12 0.49
N TRP A 137 -5.64 -4.12 0.68
CA TRP A 137 -4.46 -4.25 1.54
C TRP A 137 -4.88 -4.49 3.00
N LEU A 138 -5.83 -3.72 3.51
CA LEU A 138 -6.29 -3.87 4.90
C LEU A 138 -6.94 -5.24 5.15
N MET A 139 -7.76 -5.72 4.23
CA MET A 139 -8.54 -6.96 4.35
C MET A 139 -7.73 -8.23 4.06
N PHE A 140 -6.89 -8.20 3.03
CA PHE A 140 -6.27 -9.38 2.43
C PHE A 140 -4.76 -9.32 2.35
N ASP A 141 -4.12 -8.21 2.75
CA ASP A 141 -2.68 -7.98 2.59
C ASP A 141 -2.24 -7.86 1.11
N GLU A 142 -3.15 -7.45 0.24
CA GLU A 142 -2.89 -7.32 -1.19
C GLU A 142 -2.40 -5.91 -1.55
N GLY A 143 -1.24 -5.82 -2.20
CA GLY A 143 -0.66 -4.55 -2.64
C GLY A 143 -0.01 -3.77 -1.49
N CYS A 144 -0.32 -2.47 -1.41
CA CYS A 144 0.23 -1.56 -0.41
C CYS A 144 -0.86 -0.62 0.15
N PRO A 145 -0.67 -0.05 1.35
CA PRO A 145 -1.71 0.77 2.01
C PRO A 145 -2.05 2.03 1.23
N TYR A 146 -1.09 2.65 0.52
CA TYR A 146 -1.28 3.88 -0.24
C TYR A 146 -0.82 3.66 -1.70
N PRO A 147 -1.62 2.97 -2.53
CA PRO A 147 -1.21 2.58 -3.87
C PRO A 147 -0.91 3.78 -4.76
N THR A 148 0.08 3.63 -5.62
CA THR A 148 0.48 4.66 -6.59
C THR A 148 -0.16 4.40 -7.96
N LYS A 149 -0.33 5.47 -8.74
CA LYS A 149 -0.84 5.40 -10.11
C LYS A 149 0.22 5.85 -11.09
N ASN A 150 0.37 5.14 -12.20
CA ASN A 150 1.21 5.60 -13.30
C ASN A 150 0.42 6.55 -14.20
N LYS A 151 0.99 7.72 -14.52
CA LYS A 151 0.43 8.65 -15.50
C LYS A 151 1.43 8.88 -16.62
N ASP A 152 1.05 8.46 -17.81
CA ASP A 152 1.79 8.75 -19.02
C ASP A 152 1.40 10.14 -19.57
N PHE A 153 2.32 11.09 -19.44
CA PHE A 153 2.18 12.45 -19.94
C PHE A 153 2.42 12.57 -21.44
N SER A 154 2.91 11.53 -22.11
CA SER A 154 3.07 11.56 -23.56
C SER A 154 1.72 11.63 -24.29
N ASN A 155 0.65 11.14 -23.64
CA ASN A 155 -0.72 11.21 -24.12
C ASN A 155 -1.39 12.58 -23.89
N LEU A 156 -0.78 13.46 -23.08
CA LEU A 156 -1.27 14.81 -22.86
C LEU A 156 -0.64 15.74 -23.91
N ASN A 157 -1.49 16.31 -24.77
CA ASN A 157 -1.05 17.05 -25.95
C ASN A 157 -1.24 18.57 -25.84
N THR A 158 -1.90 19.04 -24.79
CA THR A 158 -2.19 20.45 -24.57
C THR A 158 -1.85 20.86 -23.13
N VAL A 159 -1.67 22.16 -22.92
CA VAL A 159 -1.43 22.74 -21.59
C VAL A 159 -2.64 22.51 -20.71
N GLU A 160 -3.83 22.70 -21.26
CA GLU A 160 -5.12 22.54 -20.59
C GLU A 160 -5.31 21.11 -20.09
N ALA A 161 -4.94 20.10 -20.87
CA ALA A 161 -5.06 18.70 -20.46
C ALA A 161 -4.13 18.35 -19.28
N VAL A 162 -2.98 19.01 -19.18
CA VAL A 162 -2.08 18.85 -18.02
C VAL A 162 -2.67 19.54 -16.78
N VAL A 163 -3.20 20.75 -16.93
CA VAL A 163 -3.85 21.48 -15.84
C VAL A 163 -5.10 20.74 -15.36
N GLU A 164 -5.96 20.31 -16.28
CA GLU A 164 -7.14 19.49 -16.01
C GLU A 164 -6.74 18.23 -15.26
N PHE A 165 -5.75 17.47 -15.76
CA PHE A 165 -5.26 16.30 -15.02
C PHE A 165 -4.86 16.62 -13.58
N CYS A 166 -4.25 17.79 -13.31
CA CYS A 166 -3.83 18.13 -11.95
C CYS A 166 -5.01 18.37 -10.99
N PHE A 167 -6.10 18.99 -11.48
CA PHE A 167 -7.22 19.44 -10.65
C PHE A 167 -8.53 18.67 -10.86
N GLU A 168 -8.56 17.73 -11.81
CA GLU A 168 -9.68 16.82 -12.03
C GLU A 168 -9.88 15.95 -10.77
N PRO A 169 -11.11 15.92 -10.21
CA PRO A 169 -11.46 15.06 -9.09
C PRO A 169 -11.33 13.58 -9.43
N GLU A 170 -11.26 12.74 -8.39
CA GLU A 170 -11.25 11.29 -8.55
C GLU A 170 -12.55 10.67 -8.05
N VAL A 171 -12.84 9.44 -8.47
CA VAL A 171 -14.03 8.71 -8.01
C VAL A 171 -14.03 8.65 -6.48
N GLY A 172 -15.09 9.17 -5.86
CA GLY A 172 -15.23 9.27 -4.40
C GLY A 172 -14.84 10.62 -3.81
N PHE A 173 -14.31 11.56 -4.60
CA PHE A 173 -13.90 12.88 -4.16
C PHE A 173 -14.45 13.97 -5.09
N ASP A 174 -15.04 15.02 -4.51
CA ASP A 174 -15.64 16.11 -5.28
C ASP A 174 -14.61 17.10 -5.83
N GLU A 175 -13.45 17.23 -5.17
CA GLU A 175 -12.40 18.18 -5.56
C GLU A 175 -10.99 17.77 -5.13
N VAL A 176 -9.98 18.34 -5.79
CA VAL A 176 -8.56 18.21 -5.43
C VAL A 176 -8.11 19.40 -4.57
N GLN A 177 -8.15 19.33 -3.25
CA GLN A 177 -7.78 20.46 -2.39
C GLN A 177 -6.37 21.02 -2.67
N LYS A 178 -5.38 20.15 -2.88
CA LYS A 178 -4.00 20.57 -3.20
C LYS A 178 -3.32 19.64 -4.20
N VAL A 179 -2.41 20.21 -4.99
CA VAL A 179 -1.52 19.51 -5.90
C VAL A 179 -0.08 19.82 -5.51
N SER A 180 0.74 18.78 -5.38
CA SER A 180 2.15 18.93 -5.04
C SER A 180 3.03 18.31 -6.12
N PHE A 181 3.92 19.12 -6.67
CA PHE A 181 4.91 18.74 -7.66
C PHE A 181 6.22 18.41 -6.95
N ILE A 182 6.66 17.16 -7.05
CA ILE A 182 7.88 16.70 -6.39
C ILE A 182 8.89 16.38 -7.47
N ARG A 183 10.02 17.08 -7.46
CA ARG A 183 11.17 16.74 -8.29
C ARG A 183 12.14 15.90 -7.47
N ASN A 184 12.54 14.75 -7.99
CA ASN A 184 13.56 13.91 -7.39
C ASN A 184 14.95 14.56 -7.58
N ASN A 185 15.71 14.72 -6.50
CA ASN A 185 17.01 15.39 -6.49
C ASN A 185 18.15 14.48 -6.97
N ILE A 186 17.92 13.83 -8.09
CA ILE A 186 18.89 13.07 -8.85
C ILE A 186 19.08 13.72 -10.21
N HIS A 187 20.09 13.26 -10.96
CA HIS A 187 20.40 13.84 -12.25
C HIS A 187 19.24 13.73 -13.26
N THR A 188 18.49 12.62 -13.27
CA THR A 188 17.36 12.42 -14.18
C THR A 188 16.16 13.32 -13.88
N GLY A 189 16.05 13.84 -12.65
CA GLY A 189 15.04 14.83 -12.27
C GLY A 189 13.60 14.37 -12.44
N GLU A 190 13.31 13.09 -12.21
CA GLU A 190 11.95 12.52 -12.28
C GLU A 190 10.95 13.35 -11.47
N VAL A 191 9.75 13.55 -12.01
CA VAL A 191 8.68 14.29 -11.33
C VAL A 191 7.57 13.35 -10.88
N LEU A 192 7.22 13.44 -9.59
CA LEU A 192 6.01 12.85 -9.02
C LEU A 192 4.97 13.94 -8.78
N ILE A 193 3.70 13.59 -8.89
CA ILE A 193 2.58 14.50 -8.60
C ILE A 193 1.74 13.88 -7.49
N ILE A 194 1.45 14.64 -6.44
CA ILE A 194 0.53 14.22 -5.38
C ILE A 194 -0.73 15.07 -5.47
N LYS A 195 -1.87 14.42 -5.62
CA LYS A 195 -3.18 15.04 -5.43
C LYS A 195 -3.65 14.78 -4.01
N GLN A 196 -4.02 15.83 -3.29
CA GLN A 196 -4.63 15.75 -1.97
C GLN A 196 -6.11 16.10 -2.10
N PHE A 197 -6.99 15.23 -1.64
CA PHE A 197 -8.45 15.42 -1.68
C PHE A 197 -9.00 15.96 -0.37
N ASP A 198 -8.45 15.51 0.75
CA ASP A 198 -8.75 16.04 2.08
C ASP A 198 -7.56 15.88 3.04
N GLN A 199 -7.81 15.88 4.36
CA GLN A 199 -6.76 15.75 5.38
C GLN A 199 -6.11 14.36 5.46
N LYS A 200 -6.80 13.32 4.96
CA LYS A 200 -6.43 11.90 5.06
C LYS A 200 -6.23 11.24 3.70
N HIS A 201 -6.80 11.81 2.65
CA HIS A 201 -6.78 11.22 1.32
C HIS A 201 -5.81 11.93 0.39
N ALA A 202 -4.85 11.17 -0.14
CA ALA A 202 -3.94 11.63 -1.16
C ALA A 202 -3.56 10.50 -2.13
N GLN A 203 -3.40 10.85 -3.41
CA GLN A 203 -2.98 9.94 -4.47
C GLN A 203 -1.64 10.38 -5.05
N VAL A 204 -0.66 9.48 -5.04
CA VAL A 204 0.64 9.68 -5.70
C VAL A 204 0.57 9.21 -7.14
N TYR A 205 1.05 10.05 -8.05
CA TYR A 205 1.20 9.78 -9.46
C TYR A 205 2.68 9.72 -9.84
N ILE A 206 3.09 8.58 -10.38
CA ILE A 206 4.39 8.39 -11.01
C ILE A 206 4.26 8.83 -12.46
N THR A 207 5.05 9.82 -12.86
CA THR A 207 5.00 10.37 -14.22
C THR A 207 6.23 9.97 -15.02
N ASN A 208 6.16 10.09 -16.34
CA ASN A 208 7.32 10.01 -17.23
C ASN A 208 7.96 11.38 -17.52
N ILE A 209 7.63 12.41 -16.73
CA ILE A 209 8.29 13.72 -16.81
C ILE A 209 9.64 13.65 -16.10
N HIS A 210 10.64 14.19 -16.78
CA HIS A 210 12.00 14.34 -16.27
C HIS A 210 12.38 15.81 -16.42
N LEU A 211 12.73 16.48 -15.33
CA LEU A 211 13.29 17.84 -15.33
C LEU A 211 14.83 17.76 -15.20
N SER A 212 15.45 17.38 -16.31
CA SER A 212 16.89 17.18 -16.46
C SER A 212 17.35 17.57 -17.85
N ASP A 213 18.66 17.63 -18.03
CA ASP A 213 19.35 17.95 -19.28
C ASP A 213 19.42 16.80 -20.29
N ILE A 214 19.16 15.57 -19.85
CA ILE A 214 19.18 14.38 -20.71
C ILE A 214 17.75 14.02 -21.13
N VAL A 215 17.25 14.63 -22.21
CA VAL A 215 15.94 14.29 -22.79
C VAL A 215 15.99 14.12 -24.31
N GLY A 216 15.32 13.09 -24.82
CA GLY A 216 15.03 12.93 -26.26
C GLY A 216 13.90 13.87 -26.73
N ALA A 217 13.58 13.85 -28.02
CA ALA A 217 12.60 14.76 -28.63
C ALA A 217 11.21 14.73 -27.95
N THR A 218 10.68 13.54 -27.64
CA THR A 218 9.42 13.38 -26.90
C THR A 218 9.51 13.97 -25.49
N GLY A 219 10.65 13.81 -24.83
CA GLY A 219 10.90 14.37 -23.50
C GLY A 219 10.94 15.90 -23.49
N ALA A 220 11.58 16.52 -24.49
CA ALA A 220 11.61 17.97 -24.63
C ALA A 220 10.21 18.57 -24.80
N ARG A 221 9.35 17.94 -25.60
CA ARG A 221 7.94 18.34 -25.74
C ARG A 221 7.19 18.25 -24.40
N MET A 222 7.35 17.14 -23.68
CA MET A 222 6.70 16.95 -22.37
C MET A 222 7.18 17.98 -21.34
N GLN A 223 8.49 18.26 -21.29
CA GLN A 223 9.04 19.31 -20.43
C GLN A 223 8.41 20.66 -20.74
N ALA A 224 8.34 21.04 -22.02
CA ALA A 224 7.77 22.32 -22.44
C ALA A 224 6.27 22.44 -22.10
N LEU A 225 5.48 21.40 -22.39
CA LEU A 225 4.06 21.37 -22.01
C LEU A 225 3.85 21.46 -20.50
N PHE A 226 4.63 20.70 -19.74
CA PHE A 226 4.55 20.70 -18.29
C PHE A 226 4.93 22.06 -17.70
N VAL A 227 6.01 22.69 -18.17
CA VAL A 227 6.45 24.02 -17.72
C VAL A 227 5.43 25.10 -18.08
N LEU A 228 4.81 25.04 -19.27
CA LEU A 228 3.70 25.92 -19.64
C LEU A 228 2.47 25.69 -18.76
N ALA A 229 2.17 24.46 -18.36
CA ALA A 229 1.09 24.15 -17.44
C ALA A 229 1.36 24.70 -16.03
N LEU A 230 2.58 24.57 -15.52
CA LEU A 230 2.99 25.20 -14.25
C LEU A 230 2.79 26.73 -14.33
N ARG A 231 3.18 27.36 -15.44
CA ARG A 231 2.93 28.79 -15.67
C ARG A 231 1.44 29.13 -15.65
N ALA A 232 0.60 28.35 -16.32
CA ALA A 232 -0.85 28.56 -16.33
C ALA A 232 -1.44 28.41 -14.92
N ILE A 233 -0.98 27.44 -14.14
CA ILE A 233 -1.36 27.22 -12.74
C ILE A 233 -0.94 28.41 -11.87
N CYS A 234 0.31 28.85 -11.95
CA CYS A 234 0.84 29.97 -11.16
C CYS A 234 0.18 31.32 -11.50
N LYS A 235 -0.33 31.48 -12.73
CA LYS A 235 -1.05 32.69 -13.16
C LYS A 235 -2.55 32.64 -12.87
N SER A 236 -3.12 31.46 -12.69
CA SER A 236 -4.53 31.30 -12.36
C SER A 236 -4.80 31.68 -10.90
N SER A 237 -5.74 32.59 -10.67
CA SER A 237 -6.22 32.93 -9.33
C SER A 237 -6.90 31.74 -8.64
N GLU A 238 -7.43 30.79 -9.42
CA GLU A 238 -8.11 29.60 -8.91
C GLU A 238 -7.10 28.53 -8.44
N TYR A 239 -6.04 28.30 -9.22
CA TYR A 239 -5.15 27.15 -8.99
C TYR A 239 -3.89 27.50 -8.18
N LYS A 240 -3.41 28.75 -8.23
CA LYS A 240 -2.14 29.14 -7.61
C LYS A 240 -2.03 28.75 -6.14
N HIS A 241 -3.08 29.00 -5.36
CA HIS A 241 -3.08 28.72 -3.91
C HIS A 241 -3.21 27.24 -3.56
N ARG A 242 -3.51 26.39 -4.55
CA ARG A 242 -3.68 24.94 -4.40
C ARG A 242 -2.46 24.17 -4.88
N ALA A 243 -1.47 24.82 -5.50
CA ALA A 243 -0.30 24.18 -6.06
C ALA A 243 0.96 24.48 -5.24
N MET A 244 1.81 23.46 -5.03
CA MET A 244 3.07 23.58 -4.33
C MET A 244 4.16 22.73 -4.98
N SER A 245 5.42 23.08 -4.74
CA SER A 245 6.57 22.35 -5.26
C SER A 245 7.59 22.00 -4.20
N TYR A 246 8.21 20.84 -4.39
CA TYR A 246 9.13 20.23 -3.45
C TYR A 246 10.32 19.60 -4.19
N LEU A 247 11.45 19.50 -3.49
CA LEU A 247 12.63 18.79 -3.96
C LEU A 247 12.96 17.73 -2.92
N PHE A 248 12.81 16.46 -3.28
CA PHE A 248 13.04 15.33 -2.39
C PHE A 248 14.29 14.58 -2.83
N ASP A 249 14.99 13.95 -1.88
CA ASP A 249 16.04 13.00 -2.23
C ASP A 249 15.45 11.71 -2.84
N ALA A 250 16.34 10.87 -3.38
CA ALA A 250 15.96 9.62 -4.00
C ALA A 250 15.25 8.69 -3.01
N GLU A 251 15.68 8.66 -1.75
CA GLU A 251 15.11 7.78 -0.74
C GLU A 251 13.63 8.08 -0.49
N VAL A 252 13.27 9.36 -0.27
CA VAL A 252 11.88 9.74 -0.04
C VAL A 252 11.04 9.54 -1.31
N CYS A 253 11.59 9.78 -2.50
CA CYS A 253 10.89 9.49 -3.75
C CYS A 253 10.58 8.00 -3.91
N GLU A 254 11.51 7.11 -3.56
CA GLU A 254 11.27 5.66 -3.58
C GLU A 254 10.23 5.23 -2.53
N GLN A 255 10.24 5.83 -1.33
CA GLN A 255 9.20 5.59 -0.33
C GLN A 255 7.80 6.00 -0.82
N LEU A 256 7.70 7.11 -1.55
CA LEU A 256 6.44 7.54 -2.18
C LEU A 256 5.99 6.55 -3.26
N LYS A 257 6.90 6.08 -4.12
CA LYS A 257 6.59 5.13 -5.20
C LYS A 257 6.12 3.77 -4.65
N GLN A 258 6.70 3.31 -3.54
CA GLN A 258 6.34 2.05 -2.88
C GLN A 258 4.94 2.07 -2.25
N GLY A 259 4.46 3.23 -1.79
CA GLY A 259 3.11 3.36 -1.23
C GLY A 259 2.93 2.74 0.17
N MET A 260 4.03 2.47 0.88
CA MET A 260 3.97 1.89 2.25
C MET A 260 3.74 2.92 3.35
N GLN A 261 4.02 4.19 3.07
CA GLN A 261 3.86 5.30 4.02
C GLN A 261 2.87 6.32 3.49
N HIS A 262 2.20 7.03 4.40
CA HIS A 262 1.21 8.03 4.02
C HIS A 262 1.90 9.20 3.28
N PRO A 263 1.46 9.59 2.07
CA PRO A 263 2.14 10.63 1.29
C PRO A 263 2.24 11.98 2.00
N LEU A 264 1.15 12.44 2.62
CA LEU A 264 1.12 13.70 3.36
C LEU A 264 2.04 13.73 4.60
N LYS A 265 2.35 12.56 5.19
CA LYS A 265 3.34 12.46 6.28
C LYS A 265 4.75 12.71 5.73
N LEU A 266 5.09 12.14 4.58
CA LEU A 266 6.42 12.34 3.96
C LEU A 266 6.64 13.82 3.59
N MET A 267 5.57 14.53 3.26
CA MET A 267 5.63 15.97 2.97
C MET A 267 5.67 16.86 4.21
N ALA A 268 5.23 16.37 5.36
CA ALA A 268 5.02 17.14 6.59
C ALA A 268 6.26 17.89 7.11
N ARG A 269 7.45 17.32 6.87
CA ARG A 269 8.72 17.81 7.42
C ARG A 269 9.57 18.53 6.40
N THR A 270 9.10 18.66 5.17
CA THR A 270 9.91 19.19 4.07
C THR A 270 9.59 20.65 3.81
N THR A 271 10.64 21.43 3.63
CA THR A 271 10.53 22.83 3.24
C THR A 271 10.00 22.91 1.82
N PHE A 272 8.97 23.73 1.62
CA PHE A 272 8.50 24.10 0.30
C PHE A 272 9.61 24.82 -0.47
N ILE A 273 9.77 24.49 -1.75
CA ILE A 273 10.77 25.10 -2.64
C ILE A 273 10.04 25.63 -3.86
N PRO A 274 10.05 26.95 -4.15
CA PRO A 274 9.23 27.58 -5.19
C PRO A 274 9.75 27.38 -6.63
N TRP A 275 10.40 26.26 -6.92
CA TRP A 275 10.94 26.01 -8.26
C TRP A 275 9.86 26.01 -9.34
N MET A 276 8.60 25.67 -9.03
CA MET A 276 7.51 25.71 -10.00
C MET A 276 7.12 27.12 -10.44
N ASP A 277 7.33 28.11 -9.57
CA ASP A 277 7.07 29.52 -9.86
C ASP A 277 8.16 30.11 -10.75
N ASP A 278 9.41 29.63 -10.59
CA ASP A 278 10.58 30.23 -11.22
C ASP A 278 11.00 29.56 -12.54
N ILE A 279 10.70 28.26 -12.74
CA ILE A 279 11.21 27.47 -13.87
C ILE A 279 10.79 28.00 -15.26
N TRP A 280 9.71 28.78 -15.34
CA TRP A 280 9.23 29.43 -16.57
C TRP A 280 9.48 30.93 -16.60
N ASP A 281 9.92 31.54 -15.49
CA ASP A 281 10.17 32.98 -15.41
C ASP A 281 11.61 33.29 -15.78
N ARG A 282 11.77 33.83 -16.99
CA ARG A 282 13.07 34.24 -17.54
C ARG A 282 13.83 35.18 -16.62
N TYR A 283 13.14 36.10 -15.96
CA TYR A 283 13.80 37.02 -15.05
C TYR A 283 14.37 36.30 -13.82
N MET A 284 13.71 35.25 -13.34
CA MET A 284 14.17 34.47 -12.19
C MET A 284 15.38 33.62 -12.54
N TYR A 285 15.29 32.75 -13.55
CA TYR A 285 16.38 31.82 -13.84
C TYR A 285 17.63 32.48 -14.49
N GLU A 286 17.50 33.67 -15.09
CA GLU A 286 18.67 34.46 -15.55
C GLU A 286 19.43 35.11 -14.38
N LYS A 287 18.77 35.37 -13.25
CA LYS A 287 19.37 36.01 -12.07
C LYS A 287 19.92 35.03 -11.05
N GLN A 288 19.31 33.85 -10.93
CA GLN A 288 19.68 32.79 -9.99
C GLN A 288 20.90 32.01 -10.46
N ASP A 289 21.73 31.50 -9.56
CA ASP A 289 22.86 30.64 -9.93
C ASP A 289 22.43 29.46 -10.82
N ALA A 290 23.35 28.95 -11.66
CA ALA A 290 23.06 27.90 -12.62
C ALA A 290 22.43 26.64 -11.97
N ASP A 291 22.83 26.37 -10.72
CA ASP A 291 22.43 25.22 -9.93
C ASP A 291 21.58 25.59 -8.71
N TYR A 292 20.89 26.75 -8.74
CA TYR A 292 20.19 27.32 -7.59
C TYR A 292 19.23 26.34 -6.88
N TYR A 293 18.43 25.60 -7.65
CA TYR A 293 17.55 24.55 -7.11
C TYR A 293 18.17 23.15 -7.20
N TRP A 294 18.79 22.84 -8.33
CA TRP A 294 19.49 21.58 -8.57
C TRP A 294 20.52 21.77 -9.68
N HIS A 295 21.46 20.83 -9.76
CA HIS A 295 22.48 20.85 -10.80
C HIS A 295 21.88 20.82 -12.22
N GLY A 296 22.17 21.83 -13.04
CA GLY A 296 21.61 22.00 -14.39
C GLY A 296 20.23 22.66 -14.45
N TYR A 297 19.75 23.26 -13.35
CA TYR A 297 18.46 23.96 -13.29
C TYR A 297 18.30 25.01 -14.40
N ARG A 298 19.28 25.91 -14.53
CA ARG A 298 19.23 27.00 -15.50
C ARG A 298 19.25 26.49 -16.95
N ASP A 299 20.00 25.43 -17.22
CA ASP A 299 20.08 24.82 -18.55
C ASP A 299 18.75 24.19 -18.96
N VAL A 300 18.04 23.56 -18.02
CA VAL A 300 16.66 23.08 -18.25
C VAL A 300 15.75 24.25 -18.64
N CYS A 301 15.81 25.36 -17.91
CA CYS A 301 14.97 26.53 -18.19
C CYS A 301 15.23 27.11 -19.59
N PHE A 302 16.50 27.32 -19.96
CA PHE A 302 16.87 27.84 -21.28
C PHE A 302 16.46 26.92 -22.41
N ARG A 303 16.69 25.61 -22.27
CA ARG A 303 16.33 24.63 -23.30
C ARG A 303 14.82 24.55 -23.48
N VAL A 304 14.06 24.53 -22.38
CA VAL A 304 12.60 24.55 -22.45
C VAL A 304 12.10 25.81 -23.15
N GLN A 305 12.64 26.98 -22.81
CA GLN A 305 12.27 28.23 -23.47
C GLN A 305 12.63 28.23 -24.96
N ALA A 306 13.80 27.69 -25.34
CA ALA A 306 14.21 27.55 -26.73
C ALA A 306 13.23 26.65 -27.51
N TYR A 307 12.86 25.50 -26.93
CA TYR A 307 11.89 24.58 -27.53
C TYR A 307 10.51 25.21 -27.69
N ILE A 308 10.00 25.91 -26.67
CA ILE A 308 8.72 26.65 -26.74
C ILE A 308 8.77 27.70 -27.85
N ASN A 309 9.91 28.38 -28.00
CA ASN A 309 10.06 29.35 -29.07
C ASN A 309 10.04 28.63 -30.43
N GLU A 310 10.76 27.52 -30.63
CA GLU A 310 10.82 26.84 -31.92
C GLU A 310 9.49 26.22 -32.38
N ASP A 311 8.61 25.81 -31.45
CA ASP A 311 7.28 25.27 -31.76
C ASP A 311 6.20 26.38 -31.84
N PRO A 312 5.60 26.66 -33.02
CA PRO A 312 4.59 27.72 -33.16
C PRO A 312 3.35 27.55 -32.28
N LYS A 313 2.93 26.30 -31.99
CA LYS A 313 1.76 26.03 -31.16
C LYS A 313 2.06 26.35 -29.70
N LEU A 314 3.20 25.89 -29.20
CA LEU A 314 3.63 26.16 -27.82
C LEU A 314 3.92 27.65 -27.62
N ARG A 315 4.50 28.32 -28.63
CA ARG A 315 4.72 29.77 -28.63
C ARG A 315 3.39 30.53 -28.53
N ALA A 316 2.36 30.12 -29.28
CA ALA A 316 1.04 30.72 -29.18
C ALA A 316 0.45 30.59 -27.76
N CYS A 317 0.56 29.42 -27.12
CA CYS A 317 0.16 29.24 -25.72
C CYS A 317 0.95 30.14 -24.76
N TYR A 318 2.26 30.30 -24.99
CA TYR A 318 3.12 31.19 -24.20
C TYR A 318 2.73 32.67 -24.34
N ASP A 319 2.32 33.09 -25.55
CA ASP A 319 1.96 34.48 -25.83
C ASP A 319 0.54 34.83 -25.34
N GLN A 320 -0.43 33.91 -25.44
CA GLN A 320 -1.79 34.08 -24.90
C GLN A 320 -1.82 34.24 -23.37
N SER A 321 -0.76 33.80 -22.70
CA SER A 321 -0.57 33.90 -21.25
C SER A 321 0.33 35.07 -20.84
N LYS A 322 0.63 36.02 -21.74
CA LYS A 322 1.23 37.32 -21.36
C LYS A 322 0.15 38.22 -20.73
N PRO A 323 0.46 38.91 -19.62
CA PRO A 323 -0.48 39.81 -18.96
C PRO A 323 -0.87 41.01 -19.85
#